data_AF-A0A1A8JYD4-F1
#
_entry.id   AF-A0A1A8JYD4-F1
#
_cell.length_a   1.000
_cell.length_b   1.000
_cell.length_c   1.000
_cell.angle_alpha   90.00
_cell.angle_beta   90.00
_cell.angle_gamma   90.00
#
_symmetry.space_group_name_H-M   'P 1'
#
loop_
_entity.id
_entity.type
_entity.pdbx_description
1 polymer ?
#
loop_
_entity_poly.entity_id
_entity_poly.type
_entity_poly.pdbx_seq_one_letter_code
_entity_poly.pdbx_strand_id
1 'polypeptide(L)'
;NDPDIWVVKEYVDRQTRPSRAQRQAMSRTAQKLLQQQKRLVNKGNLLCRRVIEPRTNEEHYQIVCPSSRHREVWMRIHEAAAHA
;
A
#
# COMPACT_ATOMS: atom_id res chain seq x y z
N ASN A 1 8.07 -9.84 5.72
CA ASN A 1 6.81 -10.51 5.32
C ASN A 1 5.65 -9.90 6.07
N ASP A 2 4.68 -9.36 5.34
CA ASP A 2 3.39 -8.93 5.87
C ASP A 2 2.31 -9.65 5.05
N PRO A 3 1.50 -10.52 5.67
CA PRO A 3 0.56 -11.38 4.95
C PRO A 3 -0.54 -10.58 4.24
N ASP A 4 -0.93 -9.41 4.78
CA ASP A 4 -1.95 -8.57 4.16
C ASP A 4 -1.43 -7.96 2.86
N ILE A 5 -0.19 -7.47 2.88
CA ILE A 5 0.46 -6.92 1.68
C ILE A 5 0.63 -8.00 0.61
N TRP A 6 0.99 -9.23 1.00
CA TRP A 6 1.17 -10.34 0.07
C TRP A 6 -0.12 -10.70 -0.67
N VAL A 7 -1.21 -10.89 0.09
CA VAL A 7 -2.53 -11.17 -0.49
C VAL A 7 -2.95 -10.05 -1.45
N VAL A 8 -2.80 -8.79 -1.03
CA VAL A 8 -3.16 -7.64 -1.87
C VAL A 8 -2.30 -7.59 -3.14
N LYS A 9 -1.00 -7.85 -3.03
CA LYS A 9 -0.06 -7.86 -4.15
C LYS A 9 -0.47 -8.89 -5.21
N GLU A 10 -0.90 -10.08 -4.80
CA GLU A 10 -1.37 -11.10 -5.73
C GLU A 10 -2.56 -10.62 -6.58
N TYR A 11 -3.56 -9.97 -5.97
CA TYR A 11 -4.70 -9.42 -6.71
C TYR A 11 -4.32 -8.25 -7.62
N VAL A 12 -3.34 -7.44 -7.21
CA VAL A 12 -2.81 -6.33 -8.03
C VAL A 12 -2.07 -6.89 -9.25
N ASP A 13 -1.21 -7.88 -9.07
CA ASP A 13 -0.43 -8.52 -10.14
C ASP A 13 -1.35 -9.23 -11.14
N ARG A 14 -2.37 -9.95 -10.65
CA ARG A 14 -3.36 -10.64 -11.50
C ARG A 14 -4.38 -9.68 -12.13
N GLN A 15 -4.41 -8.41 -11.72
CA GLN A 15 -5.44 -7.43 -12.10
C GLN A 15 -6.89 -7.89 -11.88
N THR A 16 -7.11 -8.79 -10.91
CA THR A 16 -8.43 -9.35 -10.59
C THR A 16 -8.96 -8.79 -9.27
N ARG A 17 -10.28 -8.81 -9.10
CA ARG A 17 -10.91 -8.44 -7.82
C ARG A 17 -11.35 -9.67 -7.05
N PRO A 18 -11.13 -9.72 -5.74
CA PRO A 18 -11.73 -10.76 -4.92
C PRO A 18 -13.25 -10.61 -4.93
N SER A 19 -13.93 -11.76 -4.90
CA SER A 19 -15.36 -11.84 -4.66
C SER A 19 -15.72 -11.30 -3.28
N ARG A 20 -17.02 -11.08 -3.02
CA ARG A 20 -17.50 -10.60 -1.71
C ARG A 20 -17.11 -11.57 -0.59
N ALA A 21 -17.28 -12.87 -0.80
CA ALA A 21 -16.93 -13.89 0.19
C ALA A 21 -15.41 -13.93 0.47
N GLN A 22 -14.59 -13.90 -0.59
CA GLN A 22 -13.13 -13.85 -0.45
C GLN A 22 -12.70 -12.59 0.31
N ARG A 23 -13.30 -11.43 0.00
CA ARG A 23 -12.98 -10.18 0.68
C ARG A 23 -13.35 -10.21 2.16
N GLN A 24 -14.48 -10.81 2.53
CA GLN A 24 -14.92 -10.93 3.92
C GLN A 24 -14.01 -11.85 4.77
N ALA A 25 -13.38 -12.85 4.14
CA ALA A 25 -12.41 -13.73 4.79
C ALA A 25 -11.03 -13.07 5.04
N MET A 26 -10.77 -11.92 4.43
CA MET A 26 -9.50 -11.20 4.59
C MET A 26 -9.51 -10.29 5.83
N SER A 27 -8.32 -9.92 6.30
CA SER A 27 -8.17 -8.90 7.34
C SER A 27 -8.75 -7.55 6.90
N ARG A 28 -9.12 -6.70 7.88
CA ARG A 28 -9.61 -5.34 7.60
C ARG A 28 -8.57 -4.50 6.85
N THR A 29 -7.28 -4.71 7.10
CA THR A 29 -6.17 -4.00 6.43
C THR A 29 -6.12 -4.37 4.95
N ALA A 30 -6.11 -5.66 4.63
CA ALA A 30 -6.14 -6.14 3.25
C ALA A 30 -7.40 -5.66 2.51
N GLN A 31 -8.56 -5.70 3.17
CA GLN A 31 -9.81 -5.17 2.60
C GLN A 31 -9.71 -3.68 2.25
N LYS A 32 -9.17 -2.85 3.16
CA LYS A 32 -8.98 -1.40 2.93
C LYS A 32 -8.02 -1.13 1.78
N LEU A 33 -6.92 -1.89 1.69
CA LEU A 33 -5.98 -1.76 0.58
C LEU A 33 -6.65 -2.11 -0.77
N LEU A 34 -7.42 -3.20 -0.83
CA LEU A 34 -8.12 -3.62 -2.04
C LEU A 34 -9.23 -2.66 -2.49
N GLN A 35 -9.83 -1.87 -1.60
CA GLN A 35 -10.73 -0.79 -2.00
C GLN A 35 -10.03 0.23 -2.92
N GLN A 36 -8.72 0.39 -2.77
CA GLN A 36 -7.91 1.31 -3.55
C GLN A 36 -7.10 0.61 -4.65
N GLN A 37 -7.45 -0.63 -5.02
CA GLN A 37 -6.67 -1.45 -5.97
C GLN A 37 -6.32 -0.72 -7.28
N LYS A 38 -7.22 0.10 -7.82
CA LYS A 38 -6.97 0.88 -9.06
C LYS A 38 -5.75 1.82 -8.97
N ARG A 39 -5.32 2.14 -7.75
CA ARG A 39 -4.18 3.00 -7.45
C ARG A 39 -2.98 2.20 -6.96
N LEU A 40 -3.12 0.89 -6.73
CA LEU A 40 -2.02 0.05 -6.29
C LEU A 40 -1.25 -0.47 -7.49
N VAL A 41 0.07 -0.47 -7.38
CA VAL A 41 0.98 -0.98 -8.39
C VAL A 41 2.09 -1.76 -7.71
N ASN A 42 2.60 -2.78 -8.40
CA ASN A 42 3.80 -3.49 -7.99
C ASN A 42 5.00 -2.87 -8.72
N LYS A 43 5.90 -2.22 -7.98
CA LYS A 43 7.15 -1.64 -8.48
C LYS A 43 8.32 -2.41 -7.87
N GLY A 44 9.03 -3.18 -8.69
CA GLY A 44 10.24 -3.88 -8.23
C GLY A 44 10.00 -4.72 -6.97
N ASN A 45 8.88 -5.48 -6.96
CA ASN A 45 8.40 -6.28 -5.83
C ASN A 45 7.85 -5.52 -4.61
N LEU A 46 7.84 -4.19 -4.64
CA LEU A 46 7.21 -3.36 -3.62
C LEU A 46 5.79 -3.00 -4.04
N LEU A 47 4.84 -3.22 -3.13
CA LEU A 47 3.49 -2.71 -3.31
C LEU A 47 3.49 -1.20 -3.03
N CYS A 48 3.13 -0.41 -4.02
CA CYS A 48 3.08 1.04 -3.93
C CYS A 48 1.67 1.53 -4.25
N ARG A 49 1.30 2.67 -3.66
CA ARG A 49 0.13 3.47 -4.03
C ARG A 49 0.57 4.59 -4.95
N ARG A 50 -0.02 4.64 -6.14
CA ARG A 50 0.04 5.76 -7.05
C ARG A 50 -0.78 6.94 -6.52
N VAL A 51 -0.15 8.11 -6.49
CA VAL A 51 -0.73 9.39 -6.10
C VAL A 51 -0.35 10.43 -7.16
N ILE A 52 -1.29 11.30 -7.51
CA ILE A 52 -1.03 12.45 -8.37
C ILE A 52 -0.98 13.67 -7.45
N GLU A 53 0.11 14.42 -7.48
CA GLU A 53 0.24 15.65 -6.71
C GLU A 53 -0.67 16.72 -7.33
N PRO A 54 -1.66 17.25 -6.60
CA PRO A 54 -2.67 18.14 -7.19
C PRO A 54 -2.11 19.46 -7.71
N ARG A 55 -0.96 19.92 -7.20
CA ARG A 55 -0.35 21.19 -7.60
C ARG A 55 0.48 21.09 -8.88
N THR A 56 1.30 20.05 -8.99
CA THR A 56 2.24 19.87 -10.11
C THR A 56 1.74 18.89 -11.15
N ASN A 57 0.66 18.14 -10.84
CA ASN A 57 0.16 17.01 -11.63
C ASN A 57 1.20 15.89 -11.83
N GLU A 58 2.22 15.85 -10.97
CA GLU A 58 3.26 14.82 -11.02
C GLU A 58 2.78 13.51 -10.38
N GLU A 59 3.24 12.40 -10.95
CA GLU A 59 2.92 11.07 -10.45
C GLU A 59 3.97 10.63 -9.41
N HIS A 60 3.51 10.34 -8.20
CA HIS A 60 4.32 9.83 -7.11
C HIS A 60 3.89 8.42 -6.68
N TYR A 61 4.82 7.70 -6.09
CA TYR A 61 4.62 6.33 -5.60
C TYR A 61 4.94 6.25 -4.11
N GLN A 62 3.90 6.00 -3.31
CA GLN A 62 4.02 5.81 -1.87
C GLN A 62 4.13 4.32 -1.54
N ILE A 63 5.16 3.91 -0.81
CA ILE A 63 5.33 2.51 -0.41
C ILE A 63 4.23 2.13 0.57
N VAL A 64 3.56 1.00 0.35
CA VAL A 64 2.66 0.40 1.35
C VAL A 64 3.52 -0.23 2.43
N CYS A 65 3.65 0.45 3.57
CA CYS A 65 4.50 -0.02 4.65
C CYS A 65 3.88 -1.24 5.36
N PRO A 66 4.67 -2.32 5.59
CA PRO A 66 4.30 -3.41 6.48
C PRO A 66 3.90 -2.91 7.87
N SER A 67 2.87 -3.50 8.46
CA SER A 67 2.36 -3.08 9.77
C SER A 67 3.43 -3.20 10.87
N SER A 68 4.26 -4.24 10.79
CA SER A 68 5.39 -4.47 11.70
C SER A 68 6.48 -3.39 11.66
N ARG A 69 6.51 -2.56 10.60
CA ARG A 69 7.52 -1.51 10.42
C ARG A 69 6.95 -0.09 10.54
N HIS A 70 5.65 0.07 10.80
CA HIS A 70 5.02 1.40 10.90
C HIS A 70 5.72 2.29 11.92
N ARG A 71 6.01 1.77 13.12
CA ARG A 71 6.67 2.55 14.18
C ARG A 71 8.06 3.02 13.76
N GLU A 72 8.87 2.12 13.22
CA GLU A 72 10.23 2.45 12.76
C GLU A 72 10.21 3.51 11.67
N VAL A 73 9.36 3.34 10.65
CA VAL A 73 9.22 4.29 9.55
C VAL A 73 8.73 5.65 10.05
N TRP A 74 7.75 5.66 10.96
CA TRP A 74 7.23 6.89 11.54
C TRP A 74 8.31 7.66 12.32
N MET A 75 9.09 6.98 13.16
CA MET A 75 10.17 7.61 13.94
C MET A 75 11.23 8.23 13.01
N ARG A 76 11.69 7.50 11.99
CA ARG A 76 12.69 8.02 11.05
C ARG A 76 12.22 9.25 10.27
N ILE A 77 10.95 9.28 9.87
CA ILE A 77 10.38 10.44 9.18
C ILE A 77 10.28 11.63 10.13
N HIS A 78 9.85 11.40 11.38
CA HIS A 78 9.77 12.43 12.40
C HIS A 78 11.15 13.05 12.70
N GLU A 79 12.17 12.22 12.92
CA GLU A 79 13.55 12.68 13.13
C GLU A 79 14.06 13.49 11.94
N ALA A 80 13.86 13.01 10.71
CA ALA A 80 14.27 13.73 9.50
C ALA A 80 13.59 15.11 9.37
N ALA A 81 12.32 15.22 9.75
CA ALA A 81 11.58 16.48 9.72
C ALA A 81 11.96 17.43 10.87
N ALA A 82 12.40 16.91 12.01
CA ALA A 82 12.84 17.72 13.15
C ALA A 82 14.24 18.34 12.93
N HIS A 83 15.02 17.79 11.99
CA HIS A 83 16.35 18.27 11.62
C HIS A 83 16.39 19.00 10.26
N ALA A 84 15.22 19.30 9.67
CA ALA A 84 15.09 19.98 8.37
C ALA A 84 14.85 21.49 8.51
#